data_AF-A0A7Y5E6Y6-F1
#
_entry.id   AF-A0A7Y5E6Y6-F1
#
_cell.length_a   1.000
_cell.length_b   1.000
_cell.length_c   1.000
_cell.angle_alpha   90.00
_cell.angle_beta   90.00
_cell.angle_gamma   90.00
#
_symmetry.space_group_name_H-M   'P 1'
#
loop_
_entity.id
_entity.type
_entity.pdbx_description
1 polymer ?
#
loop_
_entity_poly.entity_id
_entity_poly.type
_entity_poly.pdbx_seq_one_letter_code
_entity_poly.pdbx_strand_id
1 'polypeptide(L)'
;MKYTQNLNEFDILDLLNEYHSELRKLEYKAEFVKRKIEELENQYFTLKTSKLSSNTESPKIVPTASAKSDISVRENQDDQPVTNEAQKTRKPYPLSRYDQIILQCIEENGRATLSKDIFEKTKEKAIEEGIYESEEKAKSKINQCLVKLTNRRGDIKKVNHKGRGFAYALPEWFDEKGKIIKGHGIKLGL
;
A
#
# COMPACT_ATOMS: atom_id res chain seq x y z
N MET A 1 22.90 -5.14 -27.82
CA MET A 1 24.13 -5.25 -27.00
C MET A 1 25.17 -6.00 -27.83
N LYS A 2 26.39 -5.48 -27.94
CA LYS A 2 27.49 -6.14 -28.65
C LYS A 2 28.11 -7.17 -27.69
N TYR A 3 27.88 -8.46 -27.90
CA TYR A 3 28.57 -9.49 -27.13
C TYR A 3 29.99 -9.63 -27.71
N THR A 4 30.95 -8.97 -27.07
CA THR A 4 32.36 -9.15 -27.36
C THR A 4 32.76 -10.59 -27.03
N GLN A 5 33.42 -11.25 -27.98
CA GLN A 5 33.59 -12.71 -28.11
C GLN A 5 34.33 -13.46 -26.99
N ASN A 6 34.61 -12.86 -25.83
CA ASN A 6 35.32 -13.53 -24.73
C ASN A 6 34.66 -13.20 -23.38
N LEU A 7 33.46 -13.72 -23.12
CA LEU A 7 32.92 -13.68 -21.75
C LEU A 7 33.63 -14.73 -20.89
N ASN A 8 34.04 -14.34 -19.69
CA ASN A 8 34.62 -15.24 -18.70
C ASN A 8 33.52 -16.18 -18.14
N GLU A 9 33.91 -17.33 -17.60
CA GLU A 9 32.96 -18.30 -17.01
C GLU A 9 32.05 -17.66 -15.95
N PHE A 10 32.63 -16.81 -15.11
CA PHE A 10 31.88 -16.05 -14.10
C PHE A 10 30.89 -15.05 -14.71
N ASP A 11 31.29 -14.33 -15.76
CA ASP A 11 30.40 -13.37 -16.44
C ASP A 11 29.22 -14.08 -17.10
N ILE A 12 29.46 -15.29 -17.64
CA ILE A 12 28.40 -16.13 -18.21
C ILE A 12 27.42 -16.55 -17.11
N LEU A 13 27.91 -17.02 -15.96
CA LEU A 13 27.05 -17.42 -14.84
C LEU A 13 26.22 -16.27 -14.28
N ASP A 14 26.81 -15.08 -14.15
CA ASP A 14 26.09 -13.89 -13.71
C ASP A 14 25.00 -13.48 -14.71
N LEU A 15 25.30 -13.46 -16.01
CA LEU A 15 24.30 -13.24 -17.06
C LEU A 15 23.18 -14.28 -17.00
N LEU A 16 23.53 -15.55 -16.80
CA LEU A 16 22.57 -16.65 -16.77
C LEU A 16 21.61 -16.50 -15.58
N ASN A 17 22.13 -16.10 -14.41
CA ASN A 17 21.32 -15.78 -13.23
C ASN A 17 20.43 -14.55 -13.43
N GLU A 18 20.94 -13.52 -14.10
CA GLU A 18 20.17 -12.34 -14.48
C GLU A 18 19.01 -12.73 -15.40
N TYR A 19 19.28 -13.45 -16.48
CA TYR A 19 18.28 -13.91 -17.43
C TYR A 19 17.27 -14.89 -16.82
N HIS A 20 17.67 -15.80 -15.93
CA HIS A 20 16.73 -16.63 -15.18
C HIS A 20 15.80 -15.80 -14.30
N SER A 21 16.31 -14.73 -13.70
CA SER A 21 15.51 -13.83 -12.89
C SER A 21 14.56 -12.99 -13.74
N GLU A 22 14.98 -12.56 -14.93
CA GLU A 22 14.11 -11.92 -15.91
C GLU A 22 13.02 -12.87 -16.42
N LEU A 23 13.37 -14.12 -16.73
CA LEU A 23 12.45 -15.15 -17.20
C LEU A 23 11.33 -15.38 -16.19
N ARG A 24 11.67 -15.57 -14.90
CA ARG A 24 10.66 -15.70 -13.82
C ARG A 24 9.74 -14.48 -13.76
N LYS A 25 10.29 -13.26 -13.85
CA LYS A 25 9.47 -12.03 -13.86
C LYS A 25 8.52 -11.97 -15.05
N LEU A 26 8.98 -12.43 -16.22
CA LEU A 26 8.17 -12.48 -17.43
C LEU A 26 7.05 -13.51 -17.32
N GLU A 27 7.35 -14.70 -16.78
CA GLU A 27 6.35 -15.74 -16.52
C GLU A 27 5.24 -15.24 -15.60
N TYR A 28 5.59 -14.62 -14.47
CA TYR A 28 4.59 -14.01 -13.58
C TYR A 28 3.73 -12.96 -14.27
N LYS A 29 4.33 -12.11 -15.13
CA LYS A 29 3.56 -11.13 -15.92
C LYS A 29 2.65 -11.81 -16.93
N ALA A 30 3.12 -12.84 -17.61
CA ALA A 30 2.34 -13.60 -18.59
C ALA A 30 1.14 -14.30 -17.93
N GLU A 31 1.35 -14.94 -16.77
CA GLU A 31 0.28 -15.54 -15.98
C GLU A 31 -0.75 -14.52 -15.51
N PHE A 32 -0.29 -13.36 -15.03
CA PHE A 32 -1.19 -12.27 -14.63
C PHE A 32 -2.06 -11.80 -15.80
N VAL A 33 -1.46 -11.59 -16.97
CA VAL A 33 -2.19 -11.19 -18.19
C VAL A 33 -3.18 -12.28 -18.61
N LYS A 34 -2.79 -13.56 -18.61
CA LYS A 34 -3.70 -14.68 -18.89
C LYS A 34 -4.92 -14.69 -17.98
N ARG A 35 -4.72 -14.55 -16.66
CA ARG A 35 -5.83 -14.49 -15.68
C ARG A 35 -6.75 -13.29 -15.95
N LYS A 36 -6.19 -12.15 -16.37
CA LYS A 36 -6.98 -10.97 -16.72
C LYS A 36 -7.77 -11.14 -18.01
N ILE A 37 -7.20 -11.82 -19.01
CA ILE A 37 -7.92 -12.18 -20.23
C ILE A 37 -9.10 -13.10 -19.89
N GLU A 38 -8.87 -14.15 -19.10
CA GLU A 38 -9.91 -15.08 -18.67
C GLU A 38 -11.04 -14.37 -17.89
N GLU A 39 -10.69 -13.44 -16.99
CA GLU A 39 -11.68 -12.62 -16.27
C GLU A 39 -12.54 -11.78 -17.23
N LEU A 40 -11.93 -11.17 -18.25
CA LEU A 40 -12.63 -10.38 -19.25
C LEU A 40 -13.48 -11.23 -20.19
N GLU A 41 -13.00 -12.42 -20.59
CA GLU A 41 -13.76 -13.37 -21.40
C GLU A 41 -15.01 -13.85 -20.65
N ASN A 42 -14.88 -14.14 -19.35
CA ASN A 42 -16.02 -14.49 -18.50
C ASN A 42 -17.03 -13.35 -18.40
N GLN A 43 -16.59 -12.12 -18.17
CA GLN A 43 -17.47 -10.94 -18.16
C GLN A 43 -18.18 -10.75 -19.52
N TYR A 44 -17.44 -10.89 -20.62
CA TYR A 44 -18.00 -10.81 -21.96
C TYR A 44 -19.07 -11.89 -22.20
N PHE A 45 -18.81 -13.12 -21.76
CA PHE A 45 -19.77 -14.22 -21.84
C PHE A 45 -21.05 -13.92 -21.06
N THR A 46 -20.94 -13.44 -19.80
CA THR A 46 -22.10 -13.04 -18.99
C THR A 46 -22.91 -11.92 -19.64
N LEU A 47 -22.25 -10.92 -20.24
CA LEU A 47 -22.94 -9.84 -20.95
C LEU A 47 -23.63 -10.34 -22.22
N LYS A 48 -23.03 -11.28 -22.94
CA LYS A 48 -23.61 -11.88 -24.15
C LYS A 48 -24.83 -12.73 -23.82
N THR A 49 -24.77 -13.56 -22.77
CA THR A 49 -25.91 -14.38 -22.33
C THR A 49 -27.03 -13.54 -21.74
N SER A 50 -26.71 -12.51 -20.95
CA SER A 50 -27.69 -11.55 -20.43
C SER A 50 -28.43 -10.80 -21.55
N LYS A 51 -27.73 -10.40 -22.63
CA LYS A 51 -28.35 -9.78 -23.82
C LYS A 51 -29.25 -10.74 -24.62
N LEU A 52 -28.99 -12.05 -24.57
CA LEU A 52 -29.87 -13.05 -25.19
C LEU A 52 -31.14 -13.31 -24.35
N SER A 53 -31.06 -13.20 -23.02
CA SER A 53 -32.22 -13.35 -22.12
C SER A 53 -33.08 -12.10 -22.00
N SER A 54 -32.67 -10.94 -22.50
CA SER A 54 -33.40 -9.66 -22.36
C SER A 54 -34.24 -9.27 -23.59
N ASN A 55 -34.70 -10.23 -24.41
CA ASN A 55 -35.63 -9.95 -25.52
C ASN A 55 -37.11 -10.26 -25.21
N THR A 56 -37.49 -10.20 -23.93
CA THR A 56 -38.90 -10.10 -23.54
C THR A 56 -39.04 -8.93 -22.57
N GLU A 57 -39.72 -7.89 -23.06
CA GLU A 57 -40.34 -6.77 -22.35
C GLU A 57 -39.45 -5.59 -21.87
N SER A 58 -39.64 -4.46 -22.58
CA SER A 58 -39.36 -3.08 -22.13
C SER A 58 -40.54 -2.56 -21.27
N PRO A 59 -40.59 -1.30 -20.71
CA PRO A 59 -39.63 -0.19 -20.85
C PRO A 59 -39.39 0.69 -19.57
N LYS A 60 -38.52 1.71 -19.75
CA LYS A 60 -38.68 3.15 -19.36
C LYS A 60 -37.68 3.77 -18.34
N ILE A 61 -36.92 4.76 -18.87
CA ILE A 61 -36.56 6.11 -18.37
C ILE A 61 -35.04 6.43 -18.31
N VAL A 62 -34.68 7.44 -19.11
CA VAL A 62 -33.41 8.18 -19.35
C VAL A 62 -33.42 9.50 -18.51
N PRO A 63 -32.45 10.47 -18.53
CA PRO A 63 -31.10 10.60 -19.14
C PRO A 63 -30.03 11.24 -18.17
N THR A 64 -28.72 11.44 -18.49
CA THR A 64 -28.17 12.66 -19.15
C THR A 64 -26.62 12.63 -19.25
N ALA A 65 -26.10 13.18 -20.37
CA ALA A 65 -24.71 13.39 -20.87
C ALA A 65 -23.77 14.20 -19.92
N SER A 66 -22.46 14.46 -20.14
CA SER A 66 -21.63 14.79 -21.33
C SER A 66 -20.14 14.89 -20.89
N ALA A 67 -19.15 14.22 -21.49
CA ALA A 67 -18.17 14.65 -22.53
C ALA A 67 -17.20 15.85 -22.24
N LYS A 68 -15.90 15.50 -22.08
CA LYS A 68 -14.60 16.04 -22.60
C LYS A 68 -14.29 17.56 -22.82
N SER A 69 -13.08 17.96 -22.39
CA SER A 69 -12.04 18.79 -23.09
C SER A 69 -10.86 19.00 -22.10
N ASP A 70 -9.55 18.83 -22.36
CA ASP A 70 -8.53 19.22 -23.35
C ASP A 70 -7.73 20.52 -23.05
N ILE A 71 -6.40 20.33 -22.84
CA ILE A 71 -5.22 21.16 -23.21
C ILE A 71 -4.66 22.29 -22.27
N SER A 72 -3.40 22.03 -21.82
CA SER A 72 -2.15 22.85 -21.73
C SER A 72 -2.09 24.23 -21.06
N VAL A 73 -1.09 24.46 -20.19
CA VAL A 73 0.11 25.34 -20.41
C VAL A 73 1.09 25.27 -19.22
N ARG A 74 2.38 25.38 -19.53
CA ARG A 74 3.61 25.42 -18.69
C ARG A 74 3.64 26.60 -17.70
N GLU A 75 4.39 26.47 -16.60
CA GLU A 75 5.65 27.19 -16.30
C GLU A 75 5.94 27.26 -14.78
N ASN A 76 7.24 27.35 -14.47
CA ASN A 76 7.98 27.17 -13.22
C ASN A 76 7.48 27.92 -11.96
N GLN A 77 7.65 27.35 -10.75
CA GLN A 77 8.56 27.84 -9.68
C GLN A 77 8.40 27.10 -8.33
N ASP A 78 9.56 26.84 -7.73
CA ASP A 78 9.95 26.70 -6.32
C ASP A 78 9.37 25.65 -5.36
N ASP A 79 10.30 24.81 -4.90
CA ASP A 79 10.22 23.85 -3.80
C ASP A 79 9.98 24.53 -2.44
N GLN A 80 8.76 24.40 -1.90
CA GLN A 80 8.53 24.27 -0.46
C GLN A 80 7.43 23.22 -0.21
N PRO A 81 7.54 22.40 0.87
CA PRO A 81 6.59 21.32 1.11
C PRO A 81 5.31 21.91 1.70
N VAL A 82 4.39 22.32 0.82
CA VAL A 82 3.05 22.75 1.20
C VAL A 82 2.29 21.55 1.75
N THR A 83 1.97 21.64 3.03
CA THR A 83 1.03 20.79 3.76
C THR A 83 -0.31 20.81 3.04
N ASN A 84 -0.60 19.77 2.27
CA ASN A 84 -1.90 19.57 1.65
C ASN A 84 -2.91 19.09 2.69
N GLU A 85 -3.56 20.05 3.35
CA GLU A 85 -4.86 19.83 3.99
C GLU A 85 -5.93 19.55 2.93
N ALA A 86 -6.90 18.72 3.31
CA ALA A 86 -8.15 18.42 2.61
C ALA A 86 -8.07 17.74 1.22
N GLN A 87 -7.90 16.41 1.20
CA GLN A 87 -8.26 15.61 0.02
C GLN A 87 -9.20 14.46 0.36
N LYS A 88 -10.48 14.69 -0.01
CA LYS A 88 -11.48 13.72 -0.50
C LYS A 88 -11.54 12.39 0.26
N THR A 89 -12.60 12.24 1.06
CA THR A 89 -13.02 10.99 1.71
C THR A 89 -13.34 9.89 0.68
N ARG A 90 -12.29 9.25 0.17
CA ARG A 90 -12.40 7.95 -0.50
C ARG A 90 -12.91 6.97 0.54
N LYS A 91 -13.89 6.14 0.17
CA LYS A 91 -14.46 5.09 1.05
C LYS A 91 -13.31 4.35 1.77
N PRO A 92 -13.37 4.21 3.10
CA PRO A 92 -12.26 3.65 3.86
C PRO A 92 -11.97 2.24 3.34
N TYR A 93 -10.75 2.05 2.86
CA TYR A 93 -10.26 0.74 2.45
C TYR A 93 -10.47 -0.24 3.63
N PRO A 94 -10.87 -1.50 3.39
CA PRO A 94 -10.95 -2.49 4.46
C PRO A 94 -9.56 -2.62 5.08
N LEU A 95 -9.49 -2.55 6.41
CA LEU A 95 -8.23 -2.71 7.13
C LEU A 95 -7.65 -4.08 6.82
N SER A 96 -6.39 -4.13 6.38
CA SER A 96 -5.66 -5.39 6.31
C SER A 96 -5.53 -5.97 7.73
N ARG A 97 -5.38 -7.29 7.85
CA ARG A 97 -5.16 -7.93 9.15
C ARG A 97 -3.95 -7.33 9.89
N TYR A 98 -2.88 -7.04 9.14
CA TYR A 98 -1.71 -6.33 9.68
C TYR A 98 -2.03 -4.89 10.12
N ASP A 99 -2.92 -4.17 9.42
CA ASP A 99 -3.32 -2.82 9.82
C ASP A 99 -4.06 -2.85 11.16
N GLN A 100 -4.96 -3.83 11.36
CA GLN A 100 -5.69 -4.03 12.61
C GLN A 100 -4.74 -4.34 13.77
N ILE A 101 -3.80 -5.27 13.57
CA ILE A 101 -2.82 -5.65 14.58
C ILE A 101 -1.97 -4.44 14.99
N ILE A 102 -1.50 -3.63 14.04
CA ILE A 102 -0.68 -2.45 14.33
C ILE A 102 -1.45 -1.41 15.14
N LEU A 103 -2.70 -1.13 14.77
CA LEU A 103 -3.56 -0.22 15.52
C LEU A 103 -3.80 -0.72 16.94
N GLN A 104 -4.14 -2.01 17.07
CA GLN A 104 -4.33 -2.65 18.37
C GLN A 104 -3.06 -2.61 19.22
N CYS A 105 -1.87 -2.82 18.64
CA CYS A 105 -0.61 -2.72 19.36
C CYS A 105 -0.34 -1.30 19.88
N ILE A 106 -0.67 -0.27 19.10
CA ILE A 106 -0.52 1.12 19.52
C ILE A 106 -1.54 1.42 20.63
N GLU A 107 -2.79 1.04 20.45
CA GLU A 107 -3.89 1.24 21.41
C GLU A 107 -3.64 0.54 22.75
N GLU A 108 -3.25 -0.74 22.73
CA GLU A 108 -2.89 -1.52 23.93
C GLU A 108 -1.68 -0.94 24.66
N ASN A 109 -0.72 -0.38 23.94
CA ASN A 109 0.40 0.31 24.57
C ASN A 109 -0.04 1.60 25.28
N GLY A 110 -1.18 2.18 24.90
CA GLY A 110 -1.71 3.42 25.44
C GLY A 110 -0.75 4.60 25.31
N ARG A 111 0.25 4.54 24.41
CA ARG A 111 1.28 5.57 24.22
C ARG A 111 1.96 5.46 22.87
N ALA A 112 2.65 6.53 22.50
CA ALA A 112 3.49 6.58 21.31
C ALA A 112 4.50 5.42 21.32
N THR A 113 4.36 4.53 20.34
CA THR A 113 5.14 3.29 20.25
C THR A 113 6.21 3.43 19.18
N LEU A 114 7.44 2.98 19.45
CA LEU A 114 8.51 3.01 18.46
C LEU A 114 8.22 2.04 17.31
N SER A 115 8.73 2.37 16.13
CA SER A 115 8.70 1.47 14.98
C SER A 115 9.25 0.07 15.27
N LYS A 116 10.27 -0.03 16.14
CA LYS A 116 10.87 -1.30 16.55
C LYS A 116 9.90 -2.13 17.39
N ASP A 117 9.32 -1.54 18.42
CA ASP A 117 8.37 -2.23 19.31
C ASP A 117 7.09 -2.62 18.58
N ILE A 118 6.60 -1.77 17.66
CA ILE A 118 5.48 -2.12 16.78
C ILE A 118 5.82 -3.35 15.96
N PHE A 119 7.03 -3.39 15.39
CA PHE A 119 7.46 -4.53 14.57
C PHE A 119 7.52 -5.82 15.38
N GLU A 120 8.14 -5.81 16.56
CA GLU A 120 8.26 -6.98 17.44
C GLU A 120 6.88 -7.50 17.87
N LYS A 121 6.01 -6.62 18.39
CA LYS A 121 4.65 -7.02 18.81
C LYS A 121 3.77 -7.48 17.64
N THR A 122 3.86 -6.81 16.50
CA THR A 122 3.10 -7.21 15.30
C THR A 122 3.58 -8.55 14.78
N LYS A 123 4.89 -8.83 14.87
CA LYS A 123 5.48 -10.13 14.51
C LYS A 123 4.93 -11.24 15.41
N GLU A 124 4.93 -11.05 16.72
CA GLU A 124 4.38 -12.02 17.68
C GLU A 124 2.90 -12.30 17.40
N LYS A 125 2.07 -11.26 17.28
CA LYS A 125 0.65 -11.42 16.95
C LYS A 125 0.41 -12.04 15.56
N ALA A 126 1.24 -11.74 14.58
CA ALA A 126 1.14 -12.35 13.26
C ALA A 126 1.45 -13.86 13.28
N ILE A 127 2.36 -14.30 14.16
CA ILE A 127 2.68 -15.71 14.37
C ILE A 127 1.49 -16.39 15.07
N GLU A 128 0.95 -15.78 16.12
CA GLU A 128 -0.21 -16.28 16.87
C GLU A 128 -1.44 -16.45 15.98
N GLU A 129 -1.68 -15.51 15.07
CA GLU A 129 -2.79 -15.56 14.12
C GLU A 129 -2.53 -16.43 12.88
N GLY A 130 -1.33 -17.02 12.74
CA GLY A 130 -0.97 -17.87 11.60
C GLY A 130 -0.85 -17.14 10.26
N ILE A 131 -0.74 -15.80 10.27
CA ILE A 131 -0.58 -14.96 9.06
C ILE A 131 0.89 -14.60 8.77
N TYR A 132 1.80 -15.08 9.62
CA TYR A 132 3.23 -14.86 9.49
C TYR A 132 3.80 -15.73 8.37
N GLU A 133 4.39 -15.10 7.36
CA GLU A 133 5.03 -15.80 6.23
C GLU A 133 6.55 -15.90 6.43
N SER A 134 7.22 -14.76 6.44
CA SER A 134 8.68 -14.65 6.63
C SER A 134 9.01 -13.28 7.23
N GLU A 135 10.20 -13.17 7.81
CA GLU A 135 10.62 -11.93 8.48
C GLU A 135 10.73 -10.76 7.51
N GLU A 136 11.31 -10.96 6.33
CA GLU A 136 11.44 -9.93 5.29
C GLU A 136 10.08 -9.47 4.77
N LYS A 137 9.16 -10.42 4.53
CA LYS A 137 7.81 -10.10 4.07
C LYS A 137 7.00 -9.41 5.16
N ALA A 138 7.11 -9.85 6.41
CA ALA A 138 6.46 -9.21 7.55
C ALA A 138 6.95 -7.77 7.71
N LYS A 139 8.26 -7.53 7.63
CA LYS A 139 8.86 -6.19 7.70
C LYS A 139 8.40 -5.29 6.56
N SER A 140 8.35 -5.81 5.34
CA SER A 140 7.82 -5.08 4.19
C SER A 140 6.33 -4.73 4.36
N LYS A 141 5.51 -5.70 4.78
CA LYS A 141 4.08 -5.50 5.06
C LYS A 141 3.86 -4.47 6.16
N ILE A 142 4.54 -4.60 7.30
CA ILE A 142 4.44 -3.67 8.43
C ILE A 142 4.84 -2.26 8.01
N ASN A 143 5.94 -2.08 7.27
CA ASN A 143 6.33 -0.76 6.76
C ASN A 143 5.28 -0.17 5.82
N GLN A 144 4.72 -0.98 4.91
CA GLN A 144 3.63 -0.54 4.05
C GLN A 144 2.41 -0.13 4.85
N CYS A 145 2.03 -0.89 5.88
CA CYS A 145 0.93 -0.58 6.79
C CYS A 145 1.19 0.73 7.53
N LEU A 146 2.38 0.93 8.11
CA LEU A 146 2.75 2.18 8.78
C LEU A 146 2.66 3.39 7.85
N VAL A 147 3.16 3.28 6.61
CA VAL A 147 3.07 4.36 5.61
C VAL A 147 1.62 4.62 5.22
N LYS A 148 0.80 3.57 5.05
CA LYS A 148 -0.63 3.69 4.73
C LYS A 148 -1.39 4.36 5.87
N LEU A 149 -1.25 3.87 7.08
CA LEU A 149 -1.92 4.40 8.27
C LEU A 149 -1.50 5.85 8.54
N THR A 150 -0.24 6.21 8.28
CA THR A 150 0.25 7.59 8.46
C THR A 150 -0.24 8.53 7.36
N ASN A 151 0.01 8.19 6.09
CA ASN A 151 -0.11 9.16 4.99
C ASN A 151 -1.44 9.06 4.24
N ARG A 152 -2.04 7.87 4.15
CA ARG A 152 -3.25 7.65 3.34
C ARG A 152 -4.54 7.73 4.15
N ARG A 153 -4.51 7.29 5.40
CA ARG A 153 -5.69 7.19 6.27
C ARG A 153 -5.68 8.23 7.39
N GLY A 154 -4.50 8.55 7.91
CA GLY A 154 -4.36 9.49 9.02
C GLY A 154 -4.71 8.88 10.38
N ASP A 155 -4.90 7.55 10.44
CA ASP A 155 -5.24 6.81 11.66
C ASP A 155 -4.11 6.80 12.69
N ILE A 156 -2.87 7.06 12.25
CA ILE A 156 -1.71 7.26 13.13
C ILE A 156 -0.92 8.47 12.64
N LYS A 157 -0.24 9.15 13.56
CA LYS A 157 0.69 10.24 13.27
C LYS A 157 2.10 9.88 13.73
N LYS A 158 3.07 10.33 12.94
CA LYS A 158 4.50 10.22 13.28
C LYS A 158 4.86 11.23 14.34
N VAL A 159 5.69 10.78 15.27
CA VAL A 159 6.20 11.54 16.38
C VAL A 159 7.72 11.51 16.29
N ASN A 160 8.34 12.68 16.41
CA ASN A 160 9.78 12.77 16.52
C ASN A 160 10.21 12.18 17.87
N HIS A 161 11.05 11.14 17.79
CA HIS A 161 11.72 10.55 18.92
C HIS A 161 13.16 11.05 18.99
N LYS A 162 13.68 11.23 20.21
CA LYS A 162 15.06 11.67 20.47
C LYS A 162 16.02 10.47 20.31
N GLY A 163 16.09 9.90 19.10
CA GLY A 163 16.85 8.67 18.80
C GLY A 163 16.71 8.23 17.33
N ARG A 164 17.27 7.06 16.98
CA ARG A 164 17.15 6.50 15.62
C ARG A 164 15.76 5.90 15.42
N GLY A 165 14.98 6.49 14.51
CA GLY A 165 13.67 6.00 14.09
C GLY A 165 12.53 6.94 14.46
N PHE A 166 11.31 6.52 14.12
CA PHE A 166 10.09 7.25 14.40
C PHE A 166 9.23 6.49 15.40
N ALA A 167 8.46 7.22 16.19
CA ALA A 167 7.36 6.67 16.96
C ALA A 167 6.04 7.02 16.28
N TYR A 168 5.03 6.20 16.54
CA TYR A 168 3.70 6.34 15.99
C TYR A 168 2.70 6.40 17.14
N ALA A 169 1.74 7.32 17.03
CA ALA A 169 0.70 7.57 18.01
C ALA A 169 -0.64 7.78 17.31
N LEU A 170 -1.74 7.50 18.01
CA LEU A 170 -3.07 7.83 17.51
C LEU A 170 -3.23 9.37 17.39
N PRO A 171 -3.94 9.87 16.38
CA PRO A 171 -4.15 11.30 16.16
C PRO A 171 -4.86 11.98 17.34
N GLU A 172 -5.69 11.23 18.07
CA GLU A 172 -6.40 11.68 19.27
C GLU A 172 -5.45 12.03 20.43
N TRP A 173 -4.22 11.53 20.41
CA TRP A 173 -3.24 11.80 21.45
C TRP A 173 -2.42 13.07 21.18
N PHE A 174 -2.74 13.80 20.13
CA PHE A 174 -2.13 15.09 19.79
C PHE A 174 -3.04 16.22 20.24
N ASP A 175 -2.44 17.20 20.90
CA ASP A 175 -3.05 18.48 21.22
C ASP A 175 -3.27 19.31 19.93
N GLU A 176 -4.09 20.37 19.99
CA GLU A 176 -4.35 21.29 18.87
C GLU A 176 -3.06 21.90 18.30
N LYS A 177 -2.00 21.93 19.11
CA LYS A 177 -0.65 22.41 18.77
C LYS A 177 0.26 21.34 18.14
N GLY A 178 -0.28 20.15 17.83
CA GLY A 178 0.46 19.04 17.22
C GLY A 178 1.49 18.39 18.14
N LYS A 179 1.39 18.60 19.46
CA LYS A 179 2.25 17.95 20.46
C LYS A 179 1.50 16.80 21.14
N ILE A 180 2.19 15.71 21.47
CA ILE A 180 1.55 14.62 22.23
C ILE A 180 1.17 15.11 23.63
N ILE A 181 -0.05 14.80 24.06
CA ILE A 181 -0.58 15.08 25.40
C ILE A 181 0.30 14.38 26.46
N LYS A 182 0.59 15.07 27.57
CA LYS A 182 1.38 14.53 28.69
C LYS A 182 0.66 13.31 29.28
N GLY A 183 1.17 12.11 29.00
CA GLY A 183 0.60 10.82 29.43
C GLY A 183 0.80 9.74 28.37
N HIS A 184 0.68 10.10 27.09
CA HIS A 184 0.83 9.20 25.95
C HIS A 184 2.20 9.34 25.25
N GLY A 185 3.12 10.09 25.87
CA GLY A 185 4.47 10.31 25.36
C GLY A 185 5.31 9.03 25.35
N ILE A 186 6.36 9.05 24.53
CA ILE A 186 7.31 7.94 24.45
C ILE A 186 8.05 7.83 25.80
N LYS A 187 8.17 6.62 26.36
CA LYS A 187 9.00 6.37 27.55
C LYS A 187 10.47 6.57 27.16
N LEU A 188 11.00 7.75 27.42
CA LEU A 188 12.45 7.97 27.50
C LEU A 188 12.91 7.18 28.72
N GLY A 189 13.52 6.02 28.51
CA GLY A 189 14.27 5.34 29.54
C GLY A 189 15.35 6.29 30.04
N LEU A 190 15.26 6.65 31.31
CA LEU A 190 16.40 7.09 32.12
C LEU A 190 17.39 5.94 32.23
#